data_AF-A0AAP5YDP9-F1
#
_entry.id   AF-A0AAP5YDP9-F1
#
_cell.length_a   1.000
_cell.length_b   1.000
_cell.length_c   1.000
_cell.angle_alpha   90.00
_cell.angle_beta   90.00
_cell.angle_gamma   90.00
#
_symmetry.space_group_name_H-M   'P 1'
#
loop_
_entity.id
_entity.type
_entity.pdbx_description
1 polymer ?
#
loop_
_entity_poly.entity_id
_entity_poly.type
_entity_poly.pdbx_seq_one_letter_code
_entity_poly.pdbx_strand_id
1 'polypeptide(L)'
;RYSKLTIGLLISAIIMTLPVFYPNADSTLAANKLIGLWSGFLFFVVLQQFHFSNKHRQRLLWFIVLAVVIEALFGLTQYLFLKPGNPFGYDTIANRPYGIFQQPNVMASFLATGLVIASYLLARQPYKYSRKLSDVYLLYAVPVVTLPLIVALASRTGWLATIIGLLLVIPYMYRFATKGRFIRWIAALVAGLVLS
;
A
#
# COMPACT_ATOMS: atom_id res chain seq x y z
N ARG A 1 -14.60 -23.05 -5.49
CA ARG A 1 -15.99 -22.60 -5.74
C ARG A 1 -15.90 -21.32 -6.57
N TYR A 2 -16.24 -21.35 -7.86
CA TYR A 2 -16.08 -20.18 -8.72
C TYR A 2 -17.11 -19.11 -8.36
N SER A 3 -16.63 -17.89 -8.08
CA SER A 3 -17.50 -16.75 -7.83
C SER A 3 -18.01 -16.20 -9.16
N LYS A 4 -19.22 -15.62 -9.19
CA LYS A 4 -19.74 -14.89 -10.37
C LYS A 4 -18.74 -13.84 -10.86
N LEU A 5 -17.96 -13.27 -9.94
CA LEU A 5 -16.89 -12.32 -10.23
C LEU A 5 -15.72 -12.95 -11.01
N THR A 6 -15.35 -14.21 -10.72
CA THR A 6 -14.27 -14.92 -11.45
C THR A 6 -14.65 -15.12 -12.92
N ILE A 7 -15.91 -15.44 -13.19
CA ILE A 7 -16.42 -15.59 -14.56
C ILE A 7 -16.43 -14.24 -15.28
N GLY A 8 -16.88 -13.18 -14.61
CA GLY A 8 -16.84 -11.82 -15.17
C GLY A 8 -15.42 -11.39 -15.55
N LEU A 9 -14.45 -11.59 -14.63
CA LEU A 9 -13.04 -11.28 -14.89
C LEU A 9 -12.44 -12.13 -16.02
N LEU A 10 -12.82 -13.40 -16.13
CA LEU A 10 -12.40 -14.27 -17.23
C LEU A 10 -12.90 -13.74 -18.57
N ILE A 11 -14.17 -13.36 -18.66
CA ILE A 11 -14.75 -12.77 -19.88
C ILE A 11 -14.03 -11.47 -20.22
N SER A 12 -13.78 -10.59 -19.23
CA SER A 12 -13.01 -9.36 -19.44
C SER A 12 -11.59 -9.63 -19.96
N ALA A 13 -10.89 -10.62 -19.40
CA ALA A 13 -9.54 -10.98 -19.86
C ALA A 13 -9.54 -11.49 -21.31
N ILE A 14 -10.55 -12.27 -21.70
CA ILE A 14 -10.74 -12.72 -23.08
C ILE A 14 -10.96 -11.53 -24.01
N ILE A 15 -11.89 -10.62 -23.66
CA ILE A 15 -12.17 -9.42 -24.45
C ILE A 15 -10.92 -8.55 -24.62
N MET A 16 -10.14 -8.35 -23.55
CA MET A 16 -8.90 -7.58 -23.59
C MET A 16 -7.77 -8.26 -24.40
N THR A 17 -7.89 -9.55 -24.69
CA THR A 17 -6.92 -10.28 -25.54
C THR A 17 -7.27 -10.18 -27.03
N LEU A 18 -8.52 -9.86 -27.38
CA LEU A 18 -8.98 -9.75 -28.79
C LEU A 18 -8.19 -8.77 -29.66
N PRO A 19 -7.76 -7.58 -29.19
CA PRO A 19 -7.06 -6.60 -30.02
C PRO A 19 -5.73 -7.11 -30.62
N VAL A 20 -5.14 -8.17 -30.06
CA VAL A 20 -3.90 -8.77 -30.59
C VAL A 20 -4.11 -9.48 -31.93
N PHE A 21 -5.34 -9.88 -32.26
CA PHE A 21 -5.67 -10.51 -33.54
C PHE A 21 -5.99 -9.50 -34.64
N TYR A 22 -5.91 -8.19 -34.38
CA TYR A 22 -6.21 -7.18 -35.38
C TYR A 22 -5.06 -7.02 -36.38
N PRO A 23 -5.35 -6.68 -37.66
CA PRO A 23 -4.35 -6.65 -38.73
C PRO A 23 -3.14 -5.73 -38.48
N ASN A 24 -3.32 -4.68 -37.67
CA ASN A 24 -2.30 -3.69 -37.33
C ASN A 24 -1.76 -3.84 -35.89
N ALA A 25 -1.97 -4.99 -35.25
CA ALA A 25 -1.55 -5.20 -33.88
C ALA A 25 -0.06 -5.55 -33.79
N ASP A 26 0.68 -4.79 -32.98
CA ASP A 26 2.04 -5.14 -32.61
C ASP A 26 2.02 -6.10 -31.41
N SER A 27 2.29 -7.38 -31.69
CA SER A 27 2.32 -8.44 -30.69
C SER A 27 3.45 -8.28 -29.67
N THR A 28 4.56 -7.62 -30.04
CA THR A 28 5.71 -7.41 -29.15
C THR A 28 5.39 -6.40 -28.06
N LEU A 29 4.71 -5.30 -28.41
CA LEU A 29 4.24 -4.30 -27.47
C LEU A 29 3.09 -4.79 -26.57
N ALA A 30 2.28 -5.73 -27.08
CA ALA A 30 1.17 -6.33 -26.35
C ALA A 30 1.60 -7.44 -25.38
N ALA A 31 2.72 -8.12 -25.65
CA ALA A 31 3.17 -9.29 -24.91
C ALA A 31 3.23 -9.04 -23.39
N ASN A 32 3.93 -7.99 -22.95
CA ASN A 32 4.06 -7.67 -21.52
C ASN A 32 2.71 -7.38 -20.85
N LYS A 33 1.78 -6.75 -21.56
CA LYS A 33 0.43 -6.43 -21.05
C LYS A 33 -0.42 -7.68 -20.92
N LEU A 34 -0.38 -8.58 -21.90
CA LEU A 34 -1.11 -9.84 -21.88
C LEU A 34 -0.56 -10.81 -20.83
N ILE A 35 0.78 -10.90 -20.70
CA ILE A 35 1.40 -11.68 -19.63
C ILE A 35 0.92 -11.15 -18.28
N GLY A 36 0.98 -9.83 -18.05
CA GLY A 36 0.46 -9.22 -16.82
C GLY A 36 -1.02 -9.52 -16.57
N LEU A 37 -1.87 -9.45 -17.60
CA LEU A 37 -3.30 -9.73 -17.53
C LEU A 37 -3.57 -11.18 -17.11
N TRP A 38 -2.99 -12.15 -17.82
CA TRP A 38 -3.23 -13.57 -17.59
C TRP A 38 -2.55 -14.06 -16.30
N SER A 39 -1.34 -13.61 -16.00
CA SER A 39 -0.68 -13.88 -14.72
C SER A 39 -1.48 -13.30 -13.55
N GLY A 40 -2.02 -12.08 -13.69
CA GLY A 40 -2.90 -11.48 -12.68
C GLY A 40 -4.19 -12.26 -12.47
N PHE A 41 -4.83 -12.72 -13.55
CA PHE A 41 -6.02 -13.57 -13.48
C PHE A 41 -5.72 -14.92 -12.81
N LEU A 42 -4.66 -15.61 -13.22
CA LEU A 42 -4.24 -16.87 -12.61
C LEU A 42 -3.91 -16.70 -11.12
N PHE A 43 -3.19 -15.64 -10.78
CA PHE A 43 -2.89 -15.30 -9.39
C PHE A 43 -4.17 -15.07 -8.58
N PHE A 44 -5.16 -14.36 -9.14
CA PHE A 44 -6.47 -14.18 -8.51
C PHE A 44 -7.19 -15.51 -8.28
N VAL A 45 -7.19 -16.42 -9.28
CA VAL A 45 -7.78 -17.76 -9.14
C VAL A 45 -7.08 -18.56 -8.04
N VAL A 46 -5.76 -18.50 -7.96
CA VAL A 46 -4.97 -19.15 -6.90
C VAL A 46 -5.33 -18.57 -5.53
N LEU A 47 -5.47 -17.24 -5.39
CA LEU A 47 -5.89 -16.60 -4.15
C LEU A 47 -7.28 -17.07 -3.68
N GLN A 48 -8.21 -17.34 -4.60
CA GLN A 48 -9.54 -17.84 -4.28
C GLN A 48 -9.55 -19.28 -3.73
N GLN A 49 -8.51 -20.06 -3.99
CA GLN A 49 -8.39 -21.42 -3.46
C GLN A 49 -8.05 -21.42 -1.97
N PHE A 50 -7.47 -20.34 -1.44
CA PHE A 50 -7.10 -20.23 -0.03
C PHE A 50 -8.30 -19.89 0.86
N HIS A 51 -8.64 -20.79 1.77
CA HIS A 51 -9.62 -20.52 2.82
C HIS A 51 -8.97 -19.83 4.03
N PHE A 52 -8.76 -18.52 3.93
CA PHE A 52 -8.13 -17.75 5.01
C PHE A 52 -9.05 -17.62 6.24
N SER A 53 -8.64 -18.26 7.34
CA SER A 53 -9.15 -17.97 8.68
C SER A 53 -8.93 -16.51 9.07
N ASN A 54 -9.77 -15.98 9.97
CA ASN A 54 -9.62 -14.62 10.52
C ASN A 54 -8.21 -14.36 11.09
N LYS A 55 -7.57 -15.39 11.66
CA LYS A 55 -6.17 -15.29 12.14
C LYS A 55 -5.18 -15.07 10.98
N HIS A 56 -5.36 -15.78 9.87
CA HIS A 56 -4.50 -15.64 8.69
C HIS A 56 -4.69 -14.28 8.01
N ARG A 57 -5.94 -13.79 7.90
CA ARG A 57 -6.23 -12.46 7.37
C ARG A 57 -5.53 -11.36 8.18
N GLN A 58 -5.58 -11.46 9.50
CA GLN A 58 -4.88 -10.53 10.40
C GLN A 58 -3.35 -10.59 10.24
N ARG A 59 -2.76 -11.78 10.08
CA ARG A 59 -1.33 -11.92 9.77
C ARG A 59 -0.95 -11.28 8.44
N LEU A 60 -1.80 -11.42 7.43
CA LEU A 60 -1.57 -10.83 6.10
C LEU A 60 -1.57 -9.30 6.16
N LEU A 61 -2.48 -8.69 6.91
CA LEU A 61 -2.46 -7.23 7.16
C LEU A 61 -1.16 -6.78 7.85
N TRP A 62 -0.65 -7.58 8.79
CA TRP A 62 0.64 -7.32 9.42
C TRP A 62 1.82 -7.39 8.45
N PHE A 63 1.82 -8.35 7.52
CA PHE A 63 2.84 -8.40 6.47
C PHE A 63 2.79 -7.17 5.56
N ILE A 64 1.60 -6.67 5.23
CA ILE A 64 1.46 -5.42 4.46
C ILE A 64 2.05 -4.24 5.23
N VAL A 65 1.74 -4.11 6.53
CA VAL A 65 2.32 -3.03 7.36
C VAL A 65 3.85 -3.14 7.43
N LEU A 66 4.38 -4.35 7.62
CA LEU A 66 5.84 -4.55 7.64
C LEU A 66 6.48 -4.20 6.30
N ALA A 67 5.86 -4.61 5.18
CA ALA A 67 6.32 -4.23 3.85
C ALA A 67 6.31 -2.70 3.67
N VAL A 68 5.26 -2.02 4.12
CA VAL A 68 5.17 -0.55 4.07
C VAL A 68 6.27 0.10 4.91
N VAL A 69 6.60 -0.43 6.08
CA VAL A 69 7.68 0.10 6.91
C VAL A 69 9.03 -0.07 6.23
N ILE A 70 9.33 -1.26 5.69
CA ILE A 70 10.56 -1.51 4.94
C ILE A 70 10.65 -0.54 3.76
N GLU A 71 9.55 -0.36 3.05
CA GLU A 71 9.51 0.48 1.86
C GLU A 71 9.60 1.97 2.19
N ALA A 72 9.03 2.39 3.31
CA ALA A 72 9.18 3.75 3.80
C ALA A 72 10.62 4.01 4.27
N LEU A 73 11.27 3.05 4.94
CA LEU A 73 12.69 3.16 5.26
C LEU A 73 13.54 3.26 4.00
N PHE A 74 13.26 2.46 2.98
CA PHE A 74 13.94 2.52 1.69
C PHE A 74 13.68 3.84 0.95
N GLY A 75 12.45 4.35 0.99
CA GLY A 75 12.12 5.67 0.44
C GLY A 75 12.84 6.81 1.18
N LEU A 76 12.96 6.74 2.50
CA LEU A 76 13.73 7.71 3.28
C LEU A 76 15.22 7.61 2.99
N THR A 77 15.77 6.42 2.78
CA THR A 77 17.19 6.31 2.41
C THR A 77 17.45 6.89 1.03
N GLN A 78 16.55 6.68 0.07
CA GLN A 78 16.59 7.36 -1.24
C GLN A 78 16.50 8.88 -1.09
N TYR A 79 15.61 9.38 -0.24
CA TYR A 79 15.39 10.82 -0.08
C TYR A 79 16.53 11.54 0.65
N LEU A 80 17.14 10.91 1.66
CA LEU A 80 18.13 11.56 2.54
C LEU A 80 19.58 11.28 2.16
N PHE A 81 19.90 10.10 1.62
CA PHE A 81 21.29 9.64 1.47
C PHE A 81 21.75 9.47 0.02
N LEU A 82 20.85 9.33 -0.96
CA LEU A 82 21.27 9.10 -2.34
C LEU A 82 21.80 10.40 -2.96
N LYS A 83 23.02 10.33 -3.49
CA LYS A 83 23.69 11.42 -4.21
C LYS A 83 23.58 11.22 -5.72
N PRO A 84 23.81 12.27 -6.54
CA PRO A 84 23.87 12.14 -8.00
C PRO A 84 24.89 11.07 -8.41
N GLY A 85 24.55 10.22 -9.40
CA GLY A 85 25.40 9.10 -9.83
C GLY A 85 25.25 7.82 -9.01
N ASN A 86 24.13 7.66 -8.30
CA ASN A 86 23.81 6.46 -7.54
C ASN A 86 23.58 5.22 -8.45
N PRO A 87 23.83 3.99 -7.94
CA PRO A 87 23.69 2.76 -8.73
C PRO A 87 22.24 2.43 -9.12
N PHE A 88 21.26 3.12 -8.53
CA PHE A 88 19.83 2.88 -8.76
C PHE A 88 19.22 3.77 -9.86
N GLY A 89 20.00 4.70 -10.44
CA GLY A 89 19.50 5.65 -11.43
C GLY A 89 18.47 6.64 -10.88
N TYR A 90 18.49 6.88 -9.56
CA TYR A 90 17.59 7.77 -8.86
C TYR A 90 17.90 9.23 -9.19
N ASP A 91 16.88 9.94 -9.67
CA ASP A 91 16.95 11.37 -9.99
C ASP A 91 16.92 12.20 -8.70
N THR A 92 18.11 12.60 -8.26
CA THR A 92 18.32 13.47 -7.09
C THR A 92 17.94 14.93 -7.33
N ILE A 93 17.66 15.33 -8.58
CA ILE A 93 17.23 16.71 -8.91
C ILE A 93 15.72 16.83 -8.69
N ALA A 94 14.94 15.86 -9.18
CA ALA A 94 13.51 15.79 -8.90
C ALA A 94 13.22 15.37 -7.45
N ASN A 95 14.14 14.60 -6.84
CA ASN A 95 14.13 14.15 -5.44
C ASN A 95 12.79 13.52 -4.98
N ARG A 96 12.20 12.67 -5.83
CA ARG A 96 10.94 11.96 -5.57
C ARG A 96 11.20 10.49 -5.25
N PRO A 97 11.20 10.07 -3.97
CA PRO A 97 11.57 8.71 -3.56
C PRO A 97 10.54 7.68 -4.04
N TYR A 98 10.85 6.95 -5.10
CA TYR A 98 9.92 5.97 -5.71
C TYR A 98 10.02 4.55 -5.13
N GLY A 99 10.90 4.34 -4.16
CA GLY A 99 11.13 3.02 -3.55
C GLY A 99 11.66 2.00 -4.56
N ILE A 100 11.27 0.75 -4.40
CA ILE A 100 11.48 -0.34 -5.35
C ILE A 100 10.50 -0.28 -6.54
N PHE A 101 9.40 0.45 -6.40
CA PHE A 101 8.31 0.48 -7.38
C PHE A 101 8.65 1.22 -8.66
N GLN A 102 9.75 1.99 -8.68
CA GLN A 102 10.18 2.82 -9.81
C GLN A 102 9.14 3.87 -10.27
N GLN A 103 8.02 4.00 -9.56
CA GLN A 103 6.92 4.89 -9.88
C GLN A 103 6.42 5.62 -8.61
N PRO A 104 6.52 6.95 -8.55
CA PRO A 104 6.09 7.75 -7.39
C PRO A 104 4.62 7.54 -7.00
N ASN A 105 3.73 7.35 -7.98
CA ASN A 105 2.30 7.17 -7.71
C ASN A 105 1.99 5.82 -7.06
N VAL A 106 2.71 4.76 -7.45
CA VAL A 106 2.55 3.42 -6.87
C VAL A 106 3.06 3.44 -5.44
N MET A 107 4.22 4.07 -5.20
CA MET A 107 4.77 4.25 -3.86
C MET A 107 3.80 5.02 -2.96
N ALA A 108 3.31 6.19 -3.41
CA ALA A 108 2.43 7.02 -2.58
C ALA A 108 1.10 6.32 -2.23
N SER A 109 0.48 5.60 -3.18
CA SER A 109 -0.74 4.85 -2.92
C SER A 109 -0.51 3.62 -2.03
N PHE A 110 0.64 2.97 -2.13
CA PHE A 110 1.04 1.88 -1.24
C PHE A 110 1.22 2.36 0.21
N LEU A 111 1.94 3.48 0.41
CA LEU A 111 2.11 4.11 1.72
C LEU A 111 0.77 4.53 2.35
N ALA A 112 -0.12 5.15 1.55
CA ALA A 112 -1.45 5.54 2.00
C ALA A 112 -2.27 4.32 2.46
N THR A 113 -2.20 3.21 1.72
CA THR A 113 -2.87 1.95 2.07
C THR A 113 -2.31 1.38 3.38
N GLY A 114 -0.99 1.39 3.54
CA GLY A 114 -0.34 0.99 4.79
C GLY A 114 -0.77 1.81 6.00
N LEU A 115 -0.92 3.12 5.83
CA LEU A 115 -1.39 4.03 6.87
C LEU A 115 -2.83 3.69 7.32
N VAL A 116 -3.73 3.38 6.37
CA VAL A 116 -5.10 2.93 6.65
C VAL A 116 -5.10 1.59 7.39
N ILE A 117 -4.31 0.62 6.92
CA ILE A 117 -4.24 -0.72 7.52
C ILE A 117 -3.62 -0.66 8.93
N ALA A 118 -2.56 0.11 9.13
CA ALA A 118 -1.94 0.29 10.44
C ALA A 118 -2.93 0.90 11.44
N SER A 119 -3.67 1.91 11.00
CA SER A 119 -4.74 2.52 11.80
C SER A 119 -5.83 1.49 12.13
N TYR A 120 -6.32 0.73 11.15
CA TYR A 120 -7.30 -0.34 11.36
C TYR A 120 -6.82 -1.39 12.38
N LEU A 121 -5.58 -1.86 12.26
CA LEU A 121 -4.99 -2.82 13.19
C LEU A 121 -4.91 -2.23 14.60
N LEU A 122 -4.58 -0.95 14.74
CA LEU A 122 -4.47 -0.26 16.02
C LEU A 122 -5.80 -0.24 16.80
N ALA A 123 -6.94 0.03 16.15
CA ALA A 123 -8.23 -0.06 16.83
C ALA A 123 -8.63 -1.49 17.19
N ARG A 124 -8.25 -2.48 16.38
CA ARG A 124 -8.60 -3.90 16.64
C ARG A 124 -7.66 -4.60 17.63
N GLN A 125 -6.59 -3.98 18.10
CA GLN A 125 -5.71 -4.61 19.08
C GLN A 125 -6.47 -4.87 20.38
N PRO A 126 -6.57 -6.14 20.84
CA PRO A 126 -7.26 -6.48 22.07
C PRO A 126 -6.63 -5.76 23.26
N TYR A 127 -7.48 -5.31 24.19
CA TYR A 127 -7.08 -4.55 25.37
C TYR A 127 -6.23 -5.38 26.37
N LYS A 128 -6.33 -6.71 26.30
CA LYS A 128 -5.76 -7.61 27.31
C LYS A 128 -4.25 -7.81 27.08
N TYR A 129 -3.46 -7.20 27.97
CA TYR A 129 -2.07 -7.35 28.45
C TYR A 129 -1.05 -8.32 27.82
N SER A 130 -1.27 -8.98 26.67
CA SER A 130 -0.41 -10.10 26.23
C SER A 130 0.22 -9.96 24.83
N ARG A 131 0.08 -8.82 24.16
CA ARG A 131 0.87 -8.55 22.95
C ARG A 131 2.02 -7.61 23.26
N LYS A 132 3.19 -7.95 22.69
CA LYS A 132 4.44 -7.24 22.86
C LYS A 132 4.20 -5.76 22.54
N LEU A 133 4.52 -4.88 23.49
CA LEU A 133 4.39 -3.42 23.34
C LEU A 133 4.99 -2.91 22.01
N SER A 134 6.01 -3.62 21.50
CA SER A 134 6.63 -3.42 20.18
C SER A 134 5.62 -3.28 19.03
N ASP A 135 4.57 -4.09 19.01
CA ASP A 135 3.60 -4.11 17.91
C ASP A 135 2.81 -2.80 17.86
N VAL A 136 2.45 -2.27 19.04
CA VAL A 136 1.69 -1.03 19.15
C VAL A 136 2.56 0.18 18.79
N TYR A 137 3.82 0.20 19.23
CA TYR A 137 4.77 1.24 18.84
C TYR A 137 5.03 1.25 17.34
N LEU A 138 5.15 0.07 16.71
CA LEU A 138 5.31 -0.03 15.25
C LEU A 138 4.12 0.60 14.52
N LEU A 139 2.88 0.35 14.98
CA LEU A 139 1.69 0.93 14.36
C LEU A 139 1.61 2.46 14.51
N TYR A 140 2.11 3.01 15.62
CA TYR A 140 2.24 4.46 15.79
C TYR A 140 3.38 5.07 14.97
N ALA A 141 4.45 4.31 14.73
CA ALA A 141 5.56 4.77 13.90
C ALA A 141 5.16 4.89 12.41
N VAL A 142 4.23 4.05 11.92
CA VAL A 142 3.81 4.06 10.51
C VAL A 142 3.40 5.45 10.04
N PRO A 143 2.42 6.15 10.65
CA PRO A 143 2.10 7.53 10.27
C PRO A 143 3.28 8.49 10.23
N VAL A 144 4.19 8.37 11.19
CA VAL A 144 5.34 9.28 11.34
C VAL A 144 6.34 9.10 10.19
N VAL A 145 6.52 7.87 9.71
CA VAL A 145 7.46 7.55 8.64
C VAL A 145 6.82 7.74 7.26
N THR A 146 5.53 7.43 7.09
CA THR A 146 4.89 7.44 5.78
C THR A 146 4.41 8.82 5.33
N LEU A 147 3.93 9.68 6.23
CA LEU A 147 3.40 10.99 5.87
C LEU A 147 4.44 11.94 5.24
N PRO A 148 5.68 12.07 5.78
CA PRO A 148 6.73 12.87 5.14
C PRO A 148 7.01 12.43 3.70
N LEU A 149 7.07 11.13 3.46
CA LEU A 149 7.29 10.59 2.12
C LEU A 149 6.13 10.85 1.18
N ILE A 150 4.88 10.72 1.64
CA ILE A 150 3.69 11.01 0.81
C ILE A 150 3.69 12.48 0.35
N VAL A 151 4.12 13.40 1.22
CA VAL A 151 4.28 14.82 0.88
C VAL A 151 5.44 15.01 -0.09
N ALA A 152 6.63 14.46 0.20
CA ALA A 152 7.82 14.56 -0.66
C ALA A 152 7.61 13.96 -2.07
N LEU A 153 6.81 12.90 -2.18
CA LEU A 153 6.43 12.28 -3.45
C LEU A 153 5.62 13.23 -4.37
N ALA A 154 4.98 14.26 -3.80
CA ALA A 154 4.16 15.26 -4.51
C ALA A 154 3.12 14.64 -5.47
N SER A 155 2.59 13.46 -5.13
CA SER A 155 1.66 12.70 -5.96
C SER A 155 0.21 13.07 -5.63
N ARG A 156 -0.51 13.65 -6.61
CA ARG A 156 -1.94 13.99 -6.48
C ARG A 156 -2.78 12.76 -6.10
N THR A 157 -2.49 11.61 -6.70
CA THR A 157 -3.19 10.36 -6.39
C THR A 157 -2.87 9.87 -4.98
N GLY A 158 -1.62 10.03 -4.53
CA GLY A 158 -1.22 9.70 -3.15
C GLY A 158 -1.92 10.56 -2.11
N TRP A 159 -2.04 11.88 -2.37
CA TRP A 159 -2.72 12.81 -1.48
C TRP A 159 -4.22 12.49 -1.38
N LEU A 160 -4.88 12.30 -2.51
CA LEU A 160 -6.30 11.91 -2.53
C LEU A 160 -6.52 10.57 -1.81
N ALA A 161 -5.71 9.55 -2.07
CA ALA A 161 -5.81 8.26 -1.41
C ALA A 161 -5.64 8.39 0.12
N THR A 162 -4.70 9.21 0.57
CA THR A 162 -4.43 9.45 2.00
C THR A 162 -5.58 10.20 2.67
N ILE A 163 -6.06 11.29 2.06
CA ILE A 163 -7.17 12.10 2.60
C ILE A 163 -8.44 11.26 2.69
N ILE A 164 -8.82 10.60 1.61
CA ILE A 164 -10.02 9.75 1.58
C ILE A 164 -9.88 8.58 2.57
N GLY A 165 -8.71 7.92 2.58
CA GLY A 165 -8.41 6.83 3.50
C GLY A 165 -8.53 7.25 4.97
N LEU A 166 -7.97 8.40 5.34
CA LEU A 166 -8.08 8.96 6.69
C LEU A 166 -9.52 9.31 7.06
N LEU A 167 -10.25 9.99 6.17
CA LEU A 167 -11.65 10.35 6.41
C LEU A 167 -12.53 9.12 6.69
N LEU A 168 -12.28 8.02 5.99
CA LEU A 168 -13.01 6.76 6.20
C LEU A 168 -12.58 6.03 7.49
N VAL A 169 -11.31 6.18 7.90
CA VAL A 169 -10.75 5.52 9.08
C VAL A 169 -11.08 6.25 10.38
N ILE A 170 -11.18 7.57 10.37
CA ILE A 170 -11.52 8.38 11.56
C ILE A 170 -12.77 7.90 12.29
N PRO A 171 -13.95 7.72 11.65
CA PRO A 171 -15.16 7.26 12.34
C PRO A 171 -15.00 5.83 12.88
N TYR A 172 -14.23 5.00 12.18
CA TYR A 172 -13.89 3.66 12.64
C TYR A 172 -13.00 3.70 13.91
N MET A 173 -11.96 4.53 13.91
CA MET A 173 -11.10 4.75 15.08
C MET A 173 -11.89 5.31 16.25
N TYR A 174 -12.76 6.29 16.03
CA TYR A 174 -13.55 6.90 17.09
C TYR A 174 -14.49 5.89 17.76
N ARG A 175 -15.08 4.97 16.99
CA ARG A 175 -16.01 3.95 17.51
C ARG A 175 -15.31 2.78 18.21
N PHE A 176 -14.17 2.33 17.70
CA PHE A 176 -13.54 1.07 18.13
C PHE A 176 -12.25 1.25 18.94
N ALA A 177 -11.58 2.41 18.88
CA ALA A 177 -10.40 2.70 19.68
C ALA A 177 -10.77 3.36 21.02
N THR A 178 -9.93 3.17 22.03
CA THR A 178 -10.06 3.93 23.29
C THR A 178 -9.66 5.38 23.09
N LYS A 179 -10.23 6.30 23.88
CA LYS A 179 -9.92 7.75 23.81
C LYS A 179 -8.41 8.02 23.82
N GLY A 180 -7.66 7.37 24.70
CA GLY A 180 -6.20 7.52 24.78
C GLY A 180 -5.45 7.04 23.52
N ARG A 181 -5.87 5.93 22.90
CA ARG A 181 -5.26 5.46 21.64
C ARG A 181 -5.58 6.38 20.48
N PHE A 182 -6.80 6.89 20.43
CA PHE A 182 -7.23 7.85 19.41
C PHE A 182 -6.42 9.14 19.48
N ILE A 183 -6.23 9.71 20.68
CA ILE A 183 -5.40 10.92 20.87
C ILE A 183 -3.96 10.68 20.44
N ARG A 184 -3.35 9.55 20.85
CA ARG A 184 -1.97 9.21 20.44
C ARG A 184 -1.84 8.98 18.93
N TRP A 185 -2.88 8.42 18.31
CA TRP A 185 -2.93 8.23 16.86
C TRP A 185 -3.00 9.56 16.12
N ILE A 186 -3.85 10.50 16.58
CA ILE A 186 -3.85 11.88 16.06
C ILE A 186 -2.50 12.54 16.26
N ALA A 187 -1.89 12.41 17.44
CA ALA A 187 -0.57 12.97 17.71
C ALA A 187 0.50 12.40 16.75
N ALA A 188 0.44 11.11 16.42
CA ALA A 188 1.33 10.49 15.45
C ALA A 188 1.11 11.01 14.01
N LEU A 189 -0.15 11.22 13.60
CA LEU A 189 -0.47 11.85 12.31
C LEU A 189 0.07 13.28 12.23
N VAL A 190 -0.15 14.08 13.27
CA VAL A 190 0.36 15.45 13.36
C VAL A 190 1.89 15.46 13.35
N ALA A 191 2.54 14.58 14.11
CA ALA A 191 3.99 14.46 14.11
C ALA A 191 4.53 14.11 12.72
N GLY A 192 3.90 13.18 12.00
CA GLY A 192 4.27 12.85 10.62
C GLY A 192 4.10 14.04 9.65
N LEU A 193 3.07 14.87 9.82
CA LEU A 193 2.88 16.08 9.01
C LEU A 193 3.85 17.22 9.39
N VAL A 194 4.29 17.30 10.64
CA VAL A 194 5.28 18.31 11.06
C VAL A 194 6.68 17.97 10.53
N LEU A 195 6.96 16.68 10.32
CA LEU A 195 8.22 16.19 9.76
C LEU A 195 8.30 16.25 8.22
N SER A 196 7.18 16.55 7.55
CA SER A 196 7.09 16.64 6.08
C SER A 196 7.47 18.00 5.55
#